data_AF-A0A9C9N8P8-F1
#
_entry.id   AF-A0A9C9N8P8-F1
#
_cell.length_a   1.000
_cell.length_b   1.000
_cell.length_c   1.000
_cell.angle_alpha   90.00
_cell.angle_beta   90.00
_cell.angle_gamma   90.00
#
_symmetry.space_group_name_H-M   'P 1'
#
loop_
_entity.id
_entity.type
_entity.pdbx_description
1 polymer ?
#
loop_
_entity_poly.entity_id
_entity_poly.type
_entity_poly.pdbx_seq_one_letter_code
_entity_poly.pdbx_strand_id
1 'polypeptide(L)'
;MDKVRVWHYAADGRIYNATKTQVSENGSSWYTVFDSAVSGTYAETAAGRTYTFPVRSVRYVRDYLNGSNKNAGNHWVEIEVWGMRTTAYVGGYLLACCSLAEMRYNESRSLWEVDRWS
;
A
#
# COMPACT_ATOMS: atom_id res chain seq x y z
N MET A 1 1.81 11.11 2.02
CA MET A 1 2.01 10.03 1.03
C MET A 1 1.03 10.20 -0.12
N ASP A 2 1.41 9.78 -1.32
CA ASP A 2 0.60 9.89 -2.55
C ASP A 2 0.65 8.64 -3.43
N LYS A 3 1.45 7.64 -3.04
CA LYS A 3 1.65 6.40 -3.77
C LYS A 3 1.67 5.22 -2.81
N VAL A 4 1.08 4.12 -3.28
CA VAL A 4 1.21 2.79 -2.68
C VAL A 4 1.55 1.81 -3.79
N ARG A 5 2.46 0.88 -3.52
CA ARG A 5 2.71 -0.24 -4.41
C ARG A 5 2.57 -1.54 -3.65
N VAL A 6 1.84 -2.45 -4.27
CA VAL A 6 1.49 -3.74 -3.69
C VAL A 6 2.07 -4.81 -4.58
N TRP A 7 2.80 -5.75 -3.99
CA TRP A 7 3.26 -6.96 -4.63
C TRP A 7 2.53 -8.15 -4.03
N HIS A 8 1.80 -8.84 -4.88
CA HIS A 8 1.36 -10.19 -4.59
C HIS A 8 2.24 -11.19 -5.31
N TYR A 9 2.17 -12.45 -4.89
CA TYR A 9 2.85 -13.52 -5.62
C TYR A 9 2.38 -13.56 -7.08
N ALA A 10 3.34 -13.60 -8.03
CA ALA A 10 3.07 -13.36 -9.44
C ALA A 10 3.64 -14.39 -10.45
N ALA A 11 4.35 -15.44 -10.01
CA ALA A 11 5.16 -16.28 -10.91
C ALA A 11 4.38 -17.00 -12.03
N ASP A 12 3.07 -17.20 -11.85
CA ASP A 12 2.17 -17.89 -12.78
C ASP A 12 1.09 -16.98 -13.39
N GLY A 13 1.27 -15.65 -13.29
CA GLY A 13 0.33 -14.65 -13.79
C GLY A 13 -1.06 -14.77 -13.18
N ARG A 14 -1.15 -15.29 -11.94
CA ARG A 14 -2.43 -15.45 -11.25
C ARG A 14 -3.17 -14.12 -11.12
N ILE A 15 -4.48 -14.24 -11.14
CA ILE A 15 -5.42 -13.15 -10.91
C ILE A 15 -6.01 -13.37 -9.54
N TYR A 16 -5.78 -12.44 -8.61
CA TYR A 16 -6.43 -12.47 -7.31
C TYR A 16 -7.85 -11.90 -7.39
N ASN A 17 -8.73 -12.42 -6.54
CA ASN A 17 -10.13 -12.02 -6.50
C ASN A 17 -10.40 -11.04 -5.37
N ALA A 18 -11.42 -10.18 -5.57
CA ALA A 18 -11.90 -9.20 -4.59
C ALA A 18 -10.77 -8.33 -3.99
N THR A 19 -9.82 -7.94 -4.85
CA THR A 19 -8.66 -7.18 -4.40
C THR A 19 -9.02 -5.74 -4.10
N LYS A 20 -8.54 -5.25 -2.96
CA LYS A 20 -8.85 -3.89 -2.50
C LYS A 20 -7.69 -3.37 -1.68
N THR A 21 -7.29 -2.13 -1.93
CA THR A 21 -6.21 -1.48 -1.20
C THR A 21 -6.73 -0.17 -0.62
N GLN A 22 -6.51 0.02 0.67
CA GLN A 22 -6.96 1.18 1.42
C GLN A 22 -5.86 1.74 2.30
N VAL A 23 -5.93 3.05 2.54
CA VAL A 23 -4.99 3.77 3.42
C VAL A 23 -5.76 4.58 4.46
N SER A 24 -5.14 4.76 5.63
CA SER A 24 -5.74 5.51 6.74
C SER A 24 -4.68 6.22 7.59
N GLU A 25 -5.04 7.36 8.18
CA GLU A 25 -4.25 8.04 9.21
C GLU A 25 -4.53 7.49 10.62
N ASN A 26 -5.78 7.05 10.87
CA ASN A 26 -6.28 6.76 12.22
C ASN A 26 -6.70 5.28 12.43
N GLY A 27 -6.66 4.45 11.38
CA GLY A 27 -7.03 3.04 11.42
C GLY A 27 -8.54 2.76 11.48
N SER A 28 -9.37 3.81 11.55
CA SER A 28 -10.84 3.71 11.64
C SER A 28 -11.54 4.22 10.39
N SER A 29 -11.06 5.33 9.82
CA SER A 29 -11.56 5.94 8.59
C SER A 29 -10.63 5.57 7.43
N TRP A 30 -11.16 4.92 6.40
CA TRP A 30 -10.36 4.35 5.33
C TRP A 30 -10.65 5.05 4.00
N TYR A 31 -9.58 5.35 3.27
CA TYR A 31 -9.67 5.81 1.88
C TYR A 31 -9.33 4.66 0.94
N THR A 32 -10.24 4.35 0.03
CA THR A 32 -10.03 3.31 -0.99
C THR A 32 -9.15 3.85 -2.11
N VAL A 33 -7.98 3.25 -2.27
CA VAL A 33 -7.03 3.55 -3.34
C VAL A 33 -7.33 2.69 -4.57
N PHE A 34 -7.70 1.44 -4.36
CA PHE A 34 -8.05 0.51 -5.41
C PHE A 34 -9.15 -0.45 -4.95
N ASP A 35 -10.05 -0.81 -5.86
CA ASP A 35 -11.10 -1.82 -5.65
C ASP A 35 -11.37 -2.56 -6.96
N SER A 36 -11.09 -3.87 -6.99
CA SER A 36 -11.31 -4.70 -8.17
C SER A 36 -12.79 -4.82 -8.56
N ALA A 37 -13.71 -4.61 -7.61
CA ALA A 37 -15.14 -4.59 -7.92
C ALA A 37 -15.51 -3.39 -8.81
N VAL A 38 -14.71 -2.32 -8.78
CA VAL A 38 -14.93 -1.10 -9.57
C VAL A 38 -14.00 -1.07 -10.80
N SER A 39 -12.73 -1.40 -10.61
CA SER A 39 -11.69 -1.27 -11.64
C SER A 39 -11.40 -2.57 -12.41
N GLY A 40 -12.05 -3.67 -12.04
CA GLY A 40 -11.77 -5.00 -12.57
C GLY A 40 -10.55 -5.67 -11.94
N THR A 41 -10.41 -6.96 -12.21
CA THR A 41 -9.27 -7.78 -11.78
C THR A 41 -8.13 -7.71 -12.79
N TYR A 42 -6.92 -8.05 -12.37
CA TYR A 42 -5.74 -8.03 -13.22
C TYR A 42 -4.80 -9.22 -12.91
N ALA A 43 -4.01 -9.62 -13.90
CA ALA A 43 -2.95 -10.61 -13.71
C ALA A 43 -1.76 -9.98 -12.97
N GLU A 44 -1.29 -10.64 -11.92
CA GLU A 44 -0.14 -10.18 -11.15
C GLU A 44 1.16 -10.25 -11.96
N THR A 45 2.10 -9.37 -11.62
CA THR A 45 3.43 -9.34 -12.23
C THR A 45 4.51 -9.18 -11.16
N ALA A 46 5.73 -9.62 -11.44
CA ALA A 46 6.86 -9.46 -10.51
C ALA A 46 7.19 -7.98 -10.21
N ALA A 47 6.72 -7.05 -11.03
CA ALA A 47 6.86 -5.62 -10.79
C ALA A 47 5.84 -5.09 -9.75
N GLY A 48 4.90 -5.91 -9.27
CA GLY A 48 3.81 -5.42 -8.41
C GLY A 48 2.96 -4.38 -9.12
N ARG A 49 2.15 -3.65 -8.35
CA ARG A 49 1.22 -2.66 -8.89
C ARG A 49 1.23 -1.39 -8.07
N THR A 50 1.54 -0.28 -8.74
CA THR A 50 1.58 1.04 -8.14
C THR A 50 0.26 1.76 -8.38
N TYR A 51 -0.29 2.31 -7.31
CA TYR A 51 -1.46 3.18 -7.33
C TYR A 51 -1.08 4.56 -6.82
N THR A 52 -1.60 5.59 -7.49
CA THR A 52 -1.48 6.98 -7.06
C THR A 52 -2.80 7.45 -6.46
N PHE A 53 -2.72 8.32 -5.46
CA PHE A 53 -3.89 8.93 -4.81
C PHE A 53 -3.58 10.36 -4.36
N PRO A 54 -4.60 11.20 -4.13
CA PRO A 54 -4.38 12.54 -3.59
C PRO A 54 -3.62 12.51 -2.27
N VAL A 55 -2.63 13.41 -2.14
CA VAL A 55 -1.73 13.50 -0.98
C VAL A 55 -2.52 13.48 0.32
N ARG A 56 -2.11 12.62 1.25
CA ARG A 56 -2.71 12.50 2.58
C ARG A 56 -1.72 11.97 3.62
N SER A 57 -2.05 12.19 4.89
CA SER A 57 -1.46 11.46 6.00
C SER A 57 -1.81 9.98 5.90
N VAL A 58 -0.80 9.11 5.98
CA VAL A 58 -0.97 7.65 5.97
C VAL A 58 -0.14 7.08 7.11
N ARG A 59 -0.79 6.32 8.00
CA ARG A 59 -0.18 5.55 9.08
C ARG A 59 -0.51 4.06 8.97
N TYR A 60 -1.61 3.72 8.32
CA TYR A 60 -2.09 2.34 8.17
C TYR A 60 -2.41 2.06 6.71
N VAL A 61 -2.10 0.84 6.27
CA VAL A 61 -2.54 0.28 4.99
C VAL A 61 -3.34 -0.97 5.28
N ARG A 62 -4.34 -1.23 4.45
CA ARG A 62 -5.06 -2.49 4.44
C ARG A 62 -5.20 -2.96 3.01
N ASP A 63 -4.84 -4.21 2.78
CA ASP A 63 -5.00 -4.87 1.51
C ASP A 63 -5.83 -6.15 1.69
N TYR A 64 -6.64 -6.47 0.68
CA TYR A 64 -7.58 -7.58 0.70
C TYR A 64 -7.33 -8.49 -0.49
N LEU A 65 -7.39 -9.80 -0.25
CA LEU A 65 -7.36 -10.85 -1.27
C LEU A 65 -8.41 -11.92 -0.88
N ASN A 66 -9.06 -12.53 -1.86
CA ASN A 66 -10.01 -13.63 -1.65
C ASN A 66 -9.74 -14.81 -2.58
N GLY A 67 -8.56 -15.41 -2.43
CA GLY A 67 -8.05 -16.44 -3.32
C GLY A 67 -7.75 -15.89 -4.72
N SER A 68 -7.49 -16.81 -5.63
CA SER A 68 -7.10 -16.53 -7.00
C SER A 68 -7.77 -17.47 -7.99
N ASN A 69 -7.57 -17.21 -9.28
CA ASN A 69 -7.91 -18.14 -10.34
C ASN A 69 -7.07 -19.44 -10.35
N LYS A 70 -6.12 -19.62 -9.41
CA LYS A 70 -5.29 -20.83 -9.28
C LYS A 70 -5.65 -21.67 -8.05
N ASN A 71 -5.91 -21.02 -6.92
CA ASN A 71 -6.27 -21.67 -5.65
C ASN A 71 -6.84 -20.64 -4.65
N ALA A 72 -7.27 -21.11 -3.49
CA ALA A 72 -7.83 -20.27 -2.42
C ALA A 72 -6.78 -19.53 -1.57
N GLY A 73 -5.48 -19.64 -1.88
CA GLY A 73 -4.42 -19.01 -1.10
C GLY A 73 -4.29 -17.52 -1.38
N ASN A 74 -3.97 -16.75 -0.33
CA ASN A 74 -3.68 -15.34 -0.38
C ASN A 74 -2.19 -15.13 -0.10
N HIS A 75 -1.47 -14.41 -0.98
CA HIS A 75 -0.03 -14.26 -0.84
C HIS A 75 0.40 -12.82 -1.11
N TRP A 76 0.71 -12.12 -0.02
CA TRP A 76 1.39 -10.82 -0.07
C TRP A 76 2.89 -11.06 -0.05
N VAL A 77 3.59 -10.34 -0.92
CA VAL A 77 5.06 -10.34 -0.97
C VAL A 77 5.56 -9.08 -0.29
N GLU A 78 5.04 -7.92 -0.68
CA GLU A 78 5.52 -6.63 -0.21
C GLU A 78 4.45 -5.55 -0.40
N ILE A 79 4.47 -4.54 0.49
CA ILE A 79 3.70 -3.31 0.33
C ILE A 79 4.59 -2.14 0.72
N GLU A 80 4.70 -1.18 -0.19
CA GLU A 80 5.43 0.06 0.02
C GLU A 80 4.47 1.24 -0.07
N VAL A 81 4.66 2.24 0.78
CA VAL A 81 3.94 3.52 0.71
C VAL A 81 4.94 4.66 0.74
N TRP A 82 4.79 5.58 -0.19
CA TRP A 82 5.64 6.76 -0.25
C TRP A 82 4.87 7.99 -0.72
N GLY A 83 5.54 9.13 -0.62
CA GLY A 83 5.01 10.43 -1.01
C GLY A 83 6.07 11.25 -1.70
N MET A 84 5.64 12.23 -2.49
CA MET A 84 6.50 13.38 -2.76
C MET A 84 6.88 14.05 -1.44
N ARG A 85 8.19 14.16 -1.19
CA ARG A 85 8.76 14.99 -0.12
C ARG A 85 8.40 16.44 -0.42
N THR A 86 7.43 17.00 0.32
CA THR A 86 7.17 18.43 0.25
C THR A 86 8.39 19.12 0.83
N THR A 87 9.15 19.80 -0.01
CA THR A 87 10.20 20.71 0.43
C THR A 87 9.54 21.86 1.17
N ALA A 88 9.60 21.85 2.50
CA ALA A 88 9.25 23.02 3.30
C ALA A 88 10.53 23.85 3.51
N TYR A 89 10.49 25.12 3.13
CA TYR A 89 11.52 26.08 3.53
C TYR A 89 11.10 26.72 4.85
N VAL A 90 11.95 26.59 5.87
CA VAL A 90 11.84 27.40 7.10
C VAL A 90 13.06 28.31 7.15
N GLY A 91 12.84 29.62 6.97
CA GLY A 91 13.93 30.60 7.02
C GLY A 91 15.06 30.38 6.00
N GLY A 92 14.76 29.82 4.82
CA GLY A 92 15.75 29.55 3.76
C GLY A 92 16.46 28.18 3.85
N TYR A 93 16.17 27.37 4.87
CA TYR A 93 16.74 26.02 4.99
C TYR A 93 15.80 24.94 4.43
N LEU A 94 16.37 24.02 3.66
CA LEU A 94 15.68 22.85 3.11
C LEU A 94 15.39 21.84 4.23
N LEU A 95 14.16 21.79 4.74
CA LEU A 95 13.73 20.60 5.49
C LEU A 95 13.24 19.55 4.51
N ALA A 96 14.17 18.68 4.16
CA ALA A 96 13.82 17.47 3.48
C ALA A 96 13.23 16.52 4.56
N CYS A 97 11.96 16.09 4.49
CA CYS A 97 11.47 14.82 5.09
C CYS A 97 11.00 13.80 4.00
N CYS A 98 11.77 12.74 3.75
CA CYS A 98 11.44 11.66 2.82
C CYS A 98 11.30 10.47 3.75
N SER A 99 10.07 10.26 4.20
CA SER A 99 9.78 9.06 4.97
C SER A 99 9.55 7.94 3.97
N LEU A 100 10.60 7.16 3.72
CA LEU A 100 10.40 5.76 3.37
C LEU A 100 9.85 5.10 4.64
N ALA A 101 8.60 4.63 4.59
CA ALA A 101 8.02 3.83 5.67
C ALA A 101 8.12 2.36 5.25
N GLU A 102 9.09 1.63 5.80
CA GLU A 102 9.16 0.17 5.69
C GLU A 102 8.20 -0.44 6.71
N MET A 103 7.21 -1.21 6.26
CA MET A 103 6.19 -1.81 7.13
C MET A 103 6.60 -3.24 7.52
N ARG A 104 6.75 -3.51 8.83
CA ARG A 104 6.98 -4.86 9.34
C ARG A 104 5.66 -5.56 9.64
N TYR A 105 5.53 -6.81 9.17
CA TYR A 105 4.35 -7.65 9.36
C TYR A 105 4.24 -8.12 10.82
N ASN A 106 3.07 -7.93 11.45
CA ASN A 106 2.74 -8.50 12.77
C ASN A 106 1.53 -9.43 12.66
N GLU A 107 1.81 -10.73 12.70
CA GLU A 107 0.86 -11.84 12.58
C GLU A 107 -0.22 -11.85 13.68
N SER A 108 0.03 -11.22 14.84
CA SER A 108 -0.85 -11.32 16.00
C SER A 108 -2.03 -10.32 16.00
N ARG A 109 -2.02 -9.31 15.12
CA ARG A 109 -2.97 -8.17 15.21
C ARG A 109 -3.58 -7.71 13.89
N SER A 110 -3.11 -8.20 12.74
CA SER A 110 -3.56 -7.70 11.42
C SER A 110 -3.56 -6.16 11.34
N LEU A 111 -2.54 -5.54 11.95
CA LEU A 111 -2.35 -4.10 12.09
C LEU A 111 -0.90 -3.76 11.70
N TRP A 112 -0.75 -2.76 10.84
CA TRP A 112 0.53 -2.27 10.34
C TRP A 112 0.84 -0.93 11.02
N GLU A 113 1.93 -0.83 11.77
CA GLU A 113 2.41 0.45 12.32
C GLU A 113 3.55 1.01 11.45
N VAL A 114 3.42 2.29 11.11
CA VAL A 114 4.43 3.08 10.40
C VAL A 114 5.31 3.78 11.43
N ASP A 115 6.53 3.28 11.61
CA ASP A 115 7.56 3.97 12.40
C ASP A 115 8.29 4.99 11.53
N ARG A 116 8.36 6.24 12.01
CA ARG A 116 9.16 7.30 11.37
C ARG A 116 10.63 7.12 11.76
N TRP A 117 11.53 7.16 10.78
CA TRP A 117 12.94 7.43 11.05
C TRP A 117 13.14 8.93 11.32
N SER A 118 13.93 9.23 12.34
CA SER A 118 14.39 10.55 12.79
C SER A 118 15.24 11.27 11.74
#